data_AF-A0A0G4J4K0-F1
#
_entry.id   AF-A0A0G4J4K0-F1
#
_cell.length_a   1.000
_cell.length_b   1.000
_cell.length_c   1.000
_cell.angle_alpha   90.00
_cell.angle_beta   90.00
_cell.angle_gamma   90.00
#
_symmetry.space_group_name_H-M   'P 1'
#
loop_
_entity.id
_entity.type
_entity.pdbx_description
1 polymer ?
#
loop_
_entity_poly.entity_id
_entity_poly.type
_entity_poly.pdbx_seq_one_letter_code
_entity_poly.pdbx_strand_id
1 'polypeptide(L)'
;MAWMSLSRLPNMLPCLLWVSLVFGISTVRAADESADAVGYLDIIDMSGGNISAISRRMLIGFMNAIKIDLSNNQITVIETGAFDGLPLLHHLWLPFNHIHVIEKGVFDGKPTLTAIELGHNDITLIERGAFDGLPYLDYLCLTDNRIQTIPKNLFRDLTSLSHLFLGDNQIRSIENDAFEGLSALEVLRLDSNQLQTVVVGMFNGMPSLSDLSLGRNEIASVEDGAFSQLLSLKTFDLHGNQIQTITRGTFDGLESLTCLWLPGNRIAAIDEDAFAGLPSLIELNLADNPICHSIAVALSGDTLHELTSTWGMSPGAHIAC
;
A
#
# COMPACT_ATOMS: atom_id res chain seq x y z
N MET A 1 -11.87 -4.31 -25.71
CA MET A 1 -12.99 -3.39 -25.40
C MET A 1 -13.22 -2.48 -26.59
N ALA A 2 -14.45 -2.38 -27.10
CA ALA A 2 -14.79 -1.47 -28.17
C ALA A 2 -15.37 -0.18 -27.58
N TRP A 3 -14.62 0.92 -27.68
CA TRP A 3 -15.05 2.23 -27.22
C TRP A 3 -16.19 2.77 -28.10
N MET A 4 -17.27 3.27 -27.50
CA MET A 4 -18.37 3.85 -28.27
C MET A 4 -18.04 5.29 -28.69
N SER A 5 -18.32 5.61 -29.96
CA SER A 5 -18.27 6.98 -30.48
C SER A 5 -19.33 7.86 -29.79
N LEU A 6 -18.98 9.13 -29.54
CA LEU A 6 -19.82 10.18 -28.93
C LEU A 6 -21.26 10.20 -29.46
N SER A 7 -21.49 9.82 -30.72
CA SER A 7 -22.82 9.80 -31.35
C SER A 7 -23.84 8.80 -30.76
N ARG A 8 -23.43 7.90 -29.85
CA ARG A 8 -24.34 6.90 -29.23
C ARG A 8 -24.89 7.27 -27.84
N LEU A 9 -24.57 8.45 -27.28
CA LEU A 9 -24.91 8.82 -25.88
C LEU A 9 -25.61 10.18 -25.75
N PRO A 10 -26.85 10.36 -26.25
CA PRO A 10 -27.50 11.66 -26.34
C PRO A 10 -27.72 12.38 -24.99
N ASN A 11 -27.93 11.63 -23.90
CA ASN A 11 -28.20 12.22 -22.58
C ASN A 11 -26.92 12.68 -21.85
N MET A 12 -25.77 12.08 -22.13
CA MET A 12 -24.47 12.50 -21.56
C MET A 12 -23.68 13.40 -22.49
N LEU A 13 -24.04 13.46 -23.78
CA LEU A 13 -23.38 14.27 -24.79
C LEU A 13 -23.12 15.72 -24.34
N PRO A 14 -24.07 16.43 -23.69
CA PRO A 14 -23.81 17.79 -23.23
C PRO A 14 -22.72 17.86 -22.15
N CYS A 15 -22.71 16.90 -21.22
CA CYS A 15 -21.70 16.83 -20.16
C CYS A 15 -20.33 16.44 -20.73
N LEU A 16 -20.29 15.44 -21.60
CA LEU A 16 -19.06 14.97 -22.27
C LEU A 16 -18.45 16.06 -23.16
N LEU A 17 -19.26 16.72 -23.98
CA LEU A 17 -18.82 17.85 -24.81
C LEU A 17 -18.35 19.02 -23.95
N TRP A 18 -19.07 19.34 -22.87
CA TRP A 18 -18.66 20.39 -21.95
C TRP A 18 -17.32 20.07 -21.31
N VAL A 19 -17.11 18.86 -20.80
CA VAL A 19 -15.83 18.42 -20.21
C VAL A 19 -14.71 18.46 -21.25
N SER A 20 -14.91 17.91 -22.45
CA SER A 20 -13.90 17.95 -23.53
C SER A 20 -13.55 19.38 -23.95
N LEU A 21 -14.54 20.26 -24.08
CA LEU A 21 -14.32 21.66 -24.49
C LEU A 21 -13.65 22.50 -23.39
N VAL A 22 -14.02 22.28 -22.13
CA VAL A 22 -13.52 23.07 -21.00
C VAL A 22 -12.14 22.62 -20.56
N PHE A 23 -11.89 21.31 -20.52
CA PHE A 23 -10.66 20.74 -19.96
C PHE A 23 -9.68 20.21 -21.00
N GLY A 24 -9.95 20.43 -22.30
CA GLY A 24 -9.05 20.02 -23.38
C GLY A 24 -8.88 18.50 -23.50
N ILE A 25 -9.83 17.72 -22.98
CA ILE A 25 -9.77 16.26 -23.03
C ILE A 25 -10.08 15.82 -24.46
N SER A 26 -9.06 15.32 -25.14
CA SER A 26 -9.12 14.94 -26.56
C SER A 26 -10.18 13.86 -26.83
N THR A 27 -10.47 12.99 -25.84
CA THR A 27 -11.62 12.09 -25.85
C THR A 27 -12.09 11.79 -24.43
N VAL A 28 -13.27 12.28 -24.01
CA VAL A 28 -13.98 11.64 -22.88
C VAL A 28 -14.68 10.41 -23.43
N ARG A 29 -14.38 9.24 -22.88
CA ARG A 29 -14.92 7.97 -23.38
C ARG A 29 -15.76 7.31 -22.32
N ALA A 30 -16.78 6.60 -22.79
CA ALA A 30 -17.50 5.67 -21.97
C ALA A 30 -17.56 4.31 -22.67
N ALA A 31 -17.41 3.26 -21.87
CA ALA A 31 -17.52 1.87 -22.33
C ALA A 31 -18.68 1.20 -21.59
N ASP A 32 -19.39 0.34 -22.32
CA ASP A 32 -20.39 -0.59 -21.80
C ASP A 32 -19.70 -1.97 -21.78
N GLU A 33 -19.58 -2.59 -20.61
CA GLU A 33 -19.04 -3.95 -20.49
C GLU A 33 -20.09 -5.02 -20.84
N SER A 34 -21.35 -4.64 -21.12
CA SER A 34 -22.44 -5.57 -21.44
C SER A 34 -22.84 -5.53 -22.92
N ALA A 35 -22.78 -6.68 -23.60
CA ALA A 35 -23.28 -6.85 -24.97
C ALA A 35 -24.82 -6.99 -25.03
N ASP A 36 -25.51 -6.89 -23.90
CA ASP A 36 -26.94 -7.19 -23.76
C ASP A 36 -27.73 -5.93 -23.38
N ALA A 37 -28.07 -5.12 -24.39
CA ALA A 37 -29.28 -4.32 -24.57
C ALA A 37 -30.05 -3.71 -23.36
N VAL A 38 -29.39 -3.37 -22.25
CA VAL A 38 -29.93 -2.51 -21.18
C VAL A 38 -28.79 -1.55 -20.76
N GLY A 39 -28.60 -0.51 -21.55
CA GLY A 39 -27.44 0.37 -21.42
C GLY A 39 -27.35 1.09 -20.06
N TYR A 40 -26.19 0.99 -19.43
CA TYR A 40 -25.73 1.92 -18.41
C TYR A 40 -24.21 2.11 -18.57
N LEU A 41 -23.76 3.35 -18.33
CA LEU A 41 -22.42 3.82 -18.65
C LEU A 41 -21.50 3.54 -17.47
N ASP A 42 -20.83 2.39 -17.50
CA ASP A 42 -20.15 1.84 -16.33
C ASP A 42 -18.77 2.45 -16.10
N ILE A 43 -18.08 2.87 -17.15
CA ILE A 43 -16.70 3.39 -17.06
C ILE A 43 -16.64 4.76 -17.73
N ILE A 44 -16.15 5.77 -17.03
CA ILE A 44 -15.92 7.12 -17.54
C ILE A 44 -14.43 7.41 -17.54
N ASP A 45 -13.85 7.58 -18.73
CA ASP A 45 -12.45 7.94 -18.92
C ASP A 45 -12.32 9.44 -19.21
N MET A 46 -11.70 10.15 -18.27
CA MET A 46 -11.32 11.56 -18.32
C MET A 46 -9.80 11.74 -18.13
N SER A 47 -9.02 10.70 -18.43
CA SER A 47 -7.56 10.74 -18.26
C SER A 47 -6.87 11.61 -19.33
N GLY A 48 -5.64 12.06 -19.04
CA GLY A 48 -4.79 12.74 -20.03
C GLY A 48 -5.29 14.13 -20.43
N GLY A 49 -6.04 14.80 -19.56
CA GLY A 49 -6.63 16.12 -19.77
C GLY A 49 -5.86 17.25 -19.08
N ASN A 50 -6.51 18.42 -19.01
CA ASN A 50 -6.02 19.59 -18.29
C ASN A 50 -6.93 19.94 -17.09
N ILE A 51 -7.52 18.92 -16.45
CA ILE A 51 -8.39 19.11 -15.28
C ILE A 51 -7.52 19.53 -14.09
N SER A 52 -7.85 20.65 -13.45
CA SER A 52 -7.10 21.18 -12.30
C SER A 52 -7.78 20.98 -10.93
N ALA A 53 -9.08 20.67 -10.93
CA ALA A 53 -9.87 20.45 -9.74
C ALA A 53 -11.05 19.52 -10.04
N ILE A 54 -11.40 18.65 -9.10
CA ILE A 54 -12.63 17.86 -9.17
C ILE A 54 -13.72 18.55 -8.35
N SER A 55 -14.84 18.83 -9.00
CA SER A 55 -16.01 19.46 -8.36
C SER A 55 -17.25 18.62 -8.54
N ARG A 56 -18.22 18.76 -7.63
CA ARG A 56 -19.53 18.10 -7.76
C ARG A 56 -20.20 18.45 -9.09
N ARG A 57 -20.05 19.70 -9.53
CA ARG A 57 -20.63 20.18 -10.79
C ARG A 57 -20.01 19.50 -12.01
N MET A 58 -18.72 19.18 -11.96
CA MET A 58 -18.05 18.45 -13.03
C MET A 58 -18.62 17.03 -13.19
N LEU A 59 -18.97 16.37 -12.07
CA LEU A 59 -19.36 14.97 -12.08
C LEU A 59 -20.88 14.71 -12.04
N ILE A 60 -21.70 15.76 -11.91
CA ILE A 60 -23.17 15.63 -11.69
C ILE A 60 -23.92 14.85 -12.79
N GLY A 61 -23.37 14.80 -14.00
CA GLY A 61 -23.98 14.10 -15.15
C GLY A 61 -23.74 12.60 -15.21
N PHE A 62 -22.87 12.04 -14.35
CA PHE A 62 -22.39 10.66 -14.46
C PHE A 62 -23.02 9.73 -13.40
N MET A 63 -24.31 9.87 -13.12
CA MET A 63 -24.99 9.20 -11.99
C MET A 63 -24.95 7.67 -12.00
N ASN A 64 -24.63 7.05 -13.14
CA ASN A 64 -24.50 5.60 -13.28
C ASN A 64 -23.05 5.12 -13.39
N ALA A 65 -22.06 6.02 -13.23
CA ALA A 65 -20.66 5.64 -13.34
C ALA A 65 -20.26 4.71 -12.21
N ILE A 66 -19.69 3.57 -12.60
CA ILE A 66 -19.13 2.55 -11.70
C ILE A 66 -17.63 2.78 -11.54
N LYS A 67 -16.96 3.21 -12.60
CA LYS A 67 -15.52 3.46 -12.60
C LYS A 67 -15.24 4.82 -13.24
N ILE A 68 -14.36 5.60 -12.63
CA ILE A 68 -13.95 6.90 -13.17
C ILE A 68 -12.43 6.98 -13.21
N ASP A 69 -11.89 7.22 -14.40
CA ASP A 69 -10.48 7.49 -14.62
C ASP A 69 -10.22 8.99 -14.80
N LEU A 70 -9.49 9.57 -13.86
CA LEU A 70 -9.06 10.97 -13.83
C LEU A 70 -7.52 11.07 -13.80
N SER A 71 -6.82 9.99 -14.16
CA SER A 71 -5.36 9.92 -14.16
C SER A 71 -4.74 10.90 -15.16
N ASN A 72 -3.47 11.23 -14.97
CA ASN A 72 -2.69 12.05 -15.92
C ASN A 72 -3.35 13.41 -16.23
N ASN A 73 -3.82 14.09 -15.18
CA ASN A 73 -4.37 15.45 -15.26
C ASN A 73 -3.49 16.41 -14.44
N GLN A 74 -4.00 17.59 -14.08
CA GLN A 74 -3.30 18.57 -13.24
C GLN A 74 -4.09 18.81 -11.94
N ILE A 75 -4.80 17.79 -11.45
CA ILE A 75 -5.74 17.95 -10.33
C ILE A 75 -4.94 18.27 -9.07
N THR A 76 -5.26 19.40 -8.44
CA THR A 76 -4.63 19.84 -7.20
C THR A 76 -5.55 19.71 -5.98
N VAL A 77 -6.86 19.71 -6.22
CA VAL A 77 -7.89 19.69 -5.18
C VAL A 77 -9.09 18.83 -5.59
N ILE A 78 -9.64 18.11 -4.61
CA ILE A 78 -10.90 17.40 -4.71
C ILE A 78 -11.87 18.09 -3.76
N GLU A 79 -12.91 18.74 -4.28
CA GLU A 79 -13.91 19.39 -3.43
C GLU A 79 -14.63 18.36 -2.54
N THR A 80 -14.92 18.71 -1.29
CA THR A 80 -15.79 17.88 -0.43
C THR A 80 -17.13 17.64 -1.12
N GLY A 81 -17.58 16.38 -1.17
CA GLY A 81 -18.82 16.00 -1.87
C GLY A 81 -18.71 16.02 -3.40
N ALA A 82 -17.50 16.11 -3.98
CA ALA A 82 -17.29 16.04 -5.42
C ALA A 82 -17.91 14.79 -6.06
N PHE A 83 -17.94 13.69 -5.32
CA PHE A 83 -18.48 12.42 -5.80
C PHE A 83 -19.94 12.17 -5.42
N ASP A 84 -20.63 13.09 -4.74
CA ASP A 84 -22.01 12.90 -4.23
C ASP A 84 -23.02 12.41 -5.29
N GLY A 85 -22.82 12.82 -6.55
CA GLY A 85 -23.65 12.41 -7.67
C GLY A 85 -23.41 10.99 -8.18
N LEU A 86 -22.49 10.23 -7.59
CA LEU A 86 -22.00 8.93 -8.09
C LEU A 86 -22.28 7.81 -7.07
N PRO A 87 -23.54 7.39 -6.90
CA PRO A 87 -23.92 6.41 -5.89
C PRO A 87 -23.39 4.99 -6.15
N LEU A 88 -22.98 4.70 -7.39
CA LEU A 88 -22.51 3.38 -7.82
C LEU A 88 -20.98 3.32 -8.00
N LEU A 89 -20.22 4.31 -7.54
CA LEU A 89 -18.78 4.35 -7.77
C LEU A 89 -18.07 3.21 -7.02
N HIS A 90 -17.37 2.35 -7.76
CA HIS A 90 -16.57 1.22 -7.26
C HIS A 90 -15.07 1.45 -7.45
N HIS A 91 -14.64 2.06 -8.56
CA HIS A 91 -13.21 2.30 -8.84
C HIS A 91 -12.97 3.77 -9.18
N LEU A 92 -11.97 4.36 -8.53
CA LEU A 92 -11.51 5.70 -8.82
C LEU A 92 -10.01 5.72 -9.12
N TRP A 93 -9.63 6.12 -10.34
CA TRP A 93 -8.24 6.38 -10.70
C TRP A 93 -7.92 7.87 -10.66
N LEU A 94 -6.95 8.23 -9.82
CA LEU A 94 -6.37 9.56 -9.70
C LEU A 94 -4.83 9.62 -9.85
N PRO A 95 -4.11 8.60 -10.35
CA PRO A 95 -2.65 8.68 -10.36
C PRO A 95 -2.13 9.71 -11.36
N PHE A 96 -0.90 10.17 -11.15
CA PHE A 96 -0.24 11.19 -11.99
C PHE A 96 -1.04 12.50 -12.02
N ASN A 97 -1.28 13.05 -10.84
CA ASN A 97 -1.89 14.37 -10.60
C ASN A 97 -1.05 15.15 -9.57
N HIS A 98 -1.57 16.26 -9.06
CA HIS A 98 -0.88 17.15 -8.11
C HIS A 98 -1.68 17.31 -6.81
N ILE A 99 -2.41 16.28 -6.39
CA ILE A 99 -3.26 16.35 -5.19
C ILE A 99 -2.38 16.48 -3.96
N HIS A 100 -2.64 17.47 -3.11
CA HIS A 100 -1.82 17.75 -1.92
C HIS A 100 -2.39 17.21 -0.62
N VAL A 101 -3.72 17.13 -0.52
CA VAL A 101 -4.44 16.80 0.72
C VAL A 101 -5.61 15.89 0.36
N ILE A 102 -5.82 14.84 1.15
CA ILE A 102 -7.08 14.09 1.17
C ILE A 102 -7.86 14.56 2.39
N GLU A 103 -8.85 15.43 2.14
CA GLU A 103 -9.70 15.98 3.20
C GLU A 103 -10.69 14.94 3.71
N LYS A 104 -11.11 15.11 4.96
CA LYS A 104 -12.21 14.34 5.53
C LYS A 104 -13.48 14.56 4.71
N GLY A 105 -14.16 13.46 4.42
CA GLY A 105 -15.45 13.47 3.74
C GLY A 105 -15.40 13.62 2.22
N VAL A 106 -14.20 13.62 1.61
CA VAL A 106 -14.07 13.53 0.14
C VAL A 106 -14.78 12.30 -0.41
N PHE A 107 -14.73 11.17 0.30
CA PHE A 107 -15.38 9.91 -0.09
C PHE A 107 -16.70 9.62 0.64
N ASP A 108 -17.31 10.62 1.30
CA ASP A 108 -18.53 10.41 2.08
C ASP A 108 -19.67 9.83 1.22
N GLY A 109 -20.38 8.86 1.79
CA GLY A 109 -21.50 8.20 1.12
C GLY A 109 -21.09 7.43 -0.13
N LYS A 110 -19.83 6.96 -0.25
CA LYS A 110 -19.35 6.07 -1.31
C LYS A 110 -19.01 4.67 -0.77
N PRO A 111 -19.97 3.97 -0.13
CA PRO A 111 -19.69 2.70 0.51
C PRO A 111 -19.30 1.61 -0.49
N THR A 112 -19.67 1.75 -1.77
CA THR A 112 -19.41 0.78 -2.85
C THR A 112 -17.99 0.82 -3.39
N LEU A 113 -17.16 1.78 -2.97
CA LEU A 113 -15.77 1.85 -3.44
C LEU A 113 -15.00 0.59 -3.03
N THR A 114 -14.42 -0.06 -4.02
CA THR A 114 -13.55 -1.24 -3.86
C THR A 114 -12.09 -0.92 -4.17
N ALA A 115 -11.82 0.09 -5.00
CA ALA A 115 -10.46 0.47 -5.37
C ALA A 115 -10.30 2.00 -5.49
N ILE A 116 -9.25 2.52 -4.86
CA ILE A 116 -8.83 3.93 -4.99
C ILE A 116 -7.33 3.95 -5.33
N GLU A 117 -6.99 4.58 -6.45
CA GLU A 117 -5.62 4.75 -6.92
C GLU A 117 -5.23 6.22 -6.86
N LEU A 118 -4.31 6.56 -5.95
CA LEU A 118 -3.82 7.93 -5.69
C LEU A 118 -2.30 8.03 -5.83
N GLY A 119 -1.66 7.05 -6.46
CA GLY A 119 -0.21 7.03 -6.60
C GLY A 119 0.32 8.17 -7.50
N HIS A 120 1.61 8.51 -7.38
CA HIS A 120 2.22 9.60 -8.17
C HIS A 120 1.45 10.92 -8.05
N ASN A 121 1.25 11.37 -6.82
CA ASN A 121 0.65 12.67 -6.49
C ASN A 121 1.59 13.43 -5.54
N ASP A 122 1.13 14.58 -5.02
CA ASP A 122 1.90 15.42 -4.10
C ASP A 122 1.31 15.37 -2.67
N ILE A 123 0.69 14.25 -2.28
CA ILE A 123 -0.09 14.16 -1.03
C ILE A 123 0.84 14.24 0.16
N THR A 124 0.64 15.24 1.01
CA THR A 124 1.41 15.46 2.24
C THR A 124 0.60 15.20 3.49
N LEU A 125 -0.74 15.31 3.40
CA LEU A 125 -1.66 15.15 4.52
C LEU A 125 -2.87 14.31 4.10
N ILE A 126 -3.18 13.32 4.92
CA ILE A 126 -4.44 12.60 4.89
C ILE A 126 -5.14 12.93 6.21
N GLU A 127 -6.29 13.61 6.14
CA GLU A 127 -7.01 13.97 7.35
C GLU A 127 -7.56 12.73 8.06
N ARG A 128 -7.66 12.80 9.39
CA ARG A 128 -8.28 11.73 10.18
C ARG A 128 -9.73 11.54 9.73
N GLY A 129 -10.06 10.32 9.33
CA GLY A 129 -11.38 9.96 8.80
C GLY A 129 -11.59 10.27 7.32
N ALA A 130 -10.53 10.56 6.56
CA ALA A 130 -10.61 10.69 5.11
C ALA A 130 -11.16 9.44 4.42
N PHE A 131 -10.94 8.25 4.98
CA PHE A 131 -11.39 6.96 4.45
C PHE A 131 -12.49 6.30 5.29
N ASP A 132 -13.15 7.05 6.19
CA ASP A 132 -14.25 6.51 7.00
C ASP A 132 -15.41 6.03 6.11
N GLY A 133 -16.10 4.97 6.54
CA GLY A 133 -17.29 4.49 5.83
C GLY A 133 -17.04 3.83 4.47
N LEU A 134 -15.83 3.33 4.21
CA LEU A 134 -15.47 2.56 3.01
C LEU A 134 -15.24 1.05 3.34
N PRO A 135 -16.26 0.32 3.82
CA PRO A 135 -16.08 -1.02 4.36
C PRO A 135 -15.69 -2.07 3.32
N TYR A 136 -15.98 -1.82 2.04
CA TYR A 136 -15.71 -2.72 0.92
C TYR A 136 -14.46 -2.35 0.12
N LEU A 137 -13.70 -1.34 0.58
CA LEU A 137 -12.45 -0.98 -0.08
C LEU A 137 -11.47 -2.14 0.06
N ASP A 138 -11.02 -2.68 -1.06
CA ASP A 138 -10.13 -3.83 -1.18
C ASP A 138 -8.70 -3.39 -1.53
N TYR A 139 -8.59 -2.33 -2.34
CA TYR A 139 -7.33 -1.82 -2.87
C TYR A 139 -7.16 -0.32 -2.63
N LEU A 140 -6.07 0.06 -1.96
CA LEU A 140 -5.68 1.46 -1.78
C LEU A 140 -4.22 1.66 -2.14
N CYS A 141 -3.96 2.46 -3.18
CA CYS A 141 -2.61 2.82 -3.60
C CYS A 141 -2.32 4.30 -3.36
N LEU A 142 -1.31 4.57 -2.53
CA LEU A 142 -0.78 5.88 -2.16
C LEU A 142 0.74 5.98 -2.49
N THR A 143 1.26 5.08 -3.31
CA THR A 143 2.69 5.02 -3.70
C THR A 143 3.15 6.30 -4.38
N ASP A 144 4.42 6.70 -4.19
CA ASP A 144 4.99 7.91 -4.81
C ASP A 144 4.18 9.17 -4.49
N ASN A 145 4.16 9.48 -3.19
CA ASN A 145 3.56 10.69 -2.63
C ASN A 145 4.56 11.32 -1.63
N ARG A 146 4.11 12.27 -0.81
CA ARG A 146 4.94 12.98 0.17
C ARG A 146 4.42 12.83 1.60
N ILE A 147 3.77 11.69 1.89
CA ILE A 147 3.18 11.40 3.20
C ILE A 147 4.32 11.23 4.21
N GLN A 148 4.24 11.90 5.35
CA GLN A 148 5.28 11.86 6.38
C GLN A 148 4.91 11.04 7.61
N THR A 149 3.62 10.90 7.89
CA THR A 149 3.12 10.27 9.12
C THR A 149 1.85 9.49 8.84
N ILE A 150 1.73 8.31 9.47
CA ILE A 150 0.48 7.55 9.50
C ILE A 150 -0.13 7.68 10.90
N PRO A 151 -1.22 8.43 11.08
CA PRO A 151 -1.84 8.60 12.38
C PRO A 151 -2.63 7.36 12.81
N LYS A 152 -2.85 7.24 14.12
CA LYS A 152 -3.67 6.19 14.74
C LYS A 152 -5.06 6.13 14.11
N ASN A 153 -5.53 4.93 13.83
CA ASN A 153 -6.86 4.64 13.27
C ASN A 153 -7.13 5.27 11.89
N LEU A 154 -6.11 5.60 11.08
CA LEU A 154 -6.34 6.21 9.77
C LEU A 154 -7.21 5.32 8.85
N PHE A 155 -7.06 4.01 8.98
CA PHE A 155 -7.67 3.01 8.10
C PHE A 155 -8.74 2.15 8.79
N ARG A 156 -9.28 2.62 9.93
CA ARG A 156 -10.04 1.77 10.85
C ARG A 156 -11.28 1.11 10.26
N ASP A 157 -11.95 1.78 9.34
CA ASP A 157 -13.18 1.29 8.73
C ASP A 157 -12.93 0.42 7.48
N LEU A 158 -11.67 0.27 7.05
CA LEU A 158 -11.29 -0.44 5.83
C LEU A 158 -11.19 -1.96 6.08
N THR A 159 -12.27 -2.55 6.59
CA THR A 159 -12.29 -3.94 7.09
C THR A 159 -12.07 -5.01 6.02
N SER A 160 -12.35 -4.69 4.75
CA SER A 160 -12.13 -5.57 3.60
C SER A 160 -10.84 -5.26 2.83
N LEU A 161 -10.03 -4.31 3.27
CA LEU A 161 -8.81 -3.92 2.55
C LEU A 161 -7.82 -5.08 2.57
N SER A 162 -7.46 -5.56 1.40
CA SER A 162 -6.49 -6.64 1.21
C SER A 162 -5.12 -6.12 0.79
N HIS A 163 -5.08 -4.99 0.06
CA HIS A 163 -3.85 -4.40 -0.46
C HIS A 163 -3.72 -2.91 -0.11
N LEU A 164 -2.64 -2.57 0.60
CA LEU A 164 -2.27 -1.20 0.95
C LEU A 164 -0.84 -0.89 0.48
N PHE A 165 -0.73 0.07 -0.43
CA PHE A 165 0.55 0.52 -0.97
C PHE A 165 0.87 1.94 -0.52
N LEU A 166 1.95 2.07 0.26
CA LEU A 166 2.48 3.31 0.82
C LEU A 166 3.97 3.47 0.50
N GLY A 167 4.46 2.74 -0.51
CA GLY A 167 5.86 2.80 -0.94
C GLY A 167 6.23 4.17 -1.50
N ASP A 168 7.53 4.45 -1.59
CA ASP A 168 8.06 5.69 -2.18
C ASP A 168 7.41 6.96 -1.60
N ASN A 169 7.35 7.05 -0.27
CA ASN A 169 6.83 8.21 0.44
C ASN A 169 7.93 8.81 1.35
N GLN A 170 7.57 9.69 2.27
CA GLN A 170 8.48 10.32 3.23
C GLN A 170 8.14 9.90 4.66
N ILE A 171 7.56 8.70 4.83
CA ILE A 171 6.99 8.25 6.10
C ILE A 171 8.14 8.01 7.07
N ARG A 172 8.19 8.85 8.10
CA ARG A 172 9.18 8.79 9.19
C ARG A 172 8.58 8.33 10.51
N SER A 173 7.25 8.30 10.61
CA SER A 173 6.54 7.90 11.82
C SER A 173 5.20 7.24 11.51
N ILE A 174 4.93 6.14 12.19
CA ILE A 174 3.66 5.44 12.22
C ILE A 174 3.23 5.41 13.69
N GLU A 175 2.06 5.98 14.00
CA GLU A 175 1.52 5.95 15.36
C GLU A 175 1.09 4.52 15.74
N ASN A 176 1.10 4.20 17.03
CA ASN A 176 0.59 2.92 17.51
C ASN A 176 -0.88 2.72 17.10
N ASP A 177 -1.22 1.51 16.68
CA ASP A 177 -2.55 1.15 16.19
C ASP A 177 -2.99 1.96 14.95
N ALA A 178 -2.04 2.46 14.14
CA ALA A 178 -2.33 3.11 12.86
C ALA A 178 -3.11 2.22 11.88
N PHE A 179 -2.86 0.92 11.92
CA PHE A 179 -3.46 -0.11 11.07
C PHE A 179 -4.57 -0.90 11.77
N GLU A 180 -5.06 -0.43 12.92
CA GLU A 180 -6.18 -1.05 13.62
C GLU A 180 -7.40 -1.17 12.70
N GLY A 181 -8.06 -2.32 12.68
CA GLY A 181 -9.25 -2.57 11.86
C GLY A 181 -8.98 -3.21 10.49
N LEU A 182 -7.72 -3.31 10.06
CA LEU A 182 -7.30 -3.93 8.80
C LEU A 182 -7.28 -5.48 8.88
N SER A 183 -8.42 -6.07 9.27
CA SER A 183 -8.54 -7.50 9.54
C SER A 183 -8.32 -8.41 8.33
N ALA A 184 -8.55 -7.91 7.12
CA ALA A 184 -8.41 -8.65 5.87
C ALA A 184 -7.12 -8.32 5.10
N LEU A 185 -6.24 -7.47 5.65
CA LEU A 185 -5.06 -7.02 4.91
C LEU A 185 -4.08 -8.17 4.72
N GLU A 186 -3.70 -8.41 3.47
CA GLU A 186 -2.76 -9.47 3.06
C GLU A 186 -1.41 -8.85 2.69
N VAL A 187 -1.42 -7.70 2.02
CA VAL A 187 -0.22 -7.04 1.49
C VAL A 187 -0.08 -5.61 1.99
N LEU A 188 1.05 -5.34 2.63
CA LEU A 188 1.47 -3.99 3.03
C LEU A 188 2.83 -3.66 2.43
N ARG A 189 2.87 -2.59 1.62
CA ARG A 189 4.11 -2.04 1.06
C ARG A 189 4.43 -0.70 1.70
N LEU A 190 5.56 -0.62 2.39
CA LEU A 190 6.11 0.55 3.06
C LEU A 190 7.59 0.76 2.66
N ASP A 191 8.01 0.15 1.57
CA ASP A 191 9.36 0.31 1.04
C ASP A 191 9.66 1.74 0.58
N SER A 192 10.95 2.09 0.52
CA SER A 192 11.40 3.42 0.09
C SER A 192 10.77 4.56 0.90
N ASN A 193 10.82 4.44 2.23
CA ASN A 193 10.37 5.46 3.18
C ASN A 193 11.53 5.89 4.11
N GLN A 194 11.22 6.61 5.19
CA GLN A 194 12.21 7.21 6.10
C GLN A 194 12.05 6.68 7.55
N LEU A 195 11.55 5.45 7.71
CA LEU A 195 11.41 4.84 9.03
C LEU A 195 12.78 4.52 9.61
N GLN A 196 13.04 4.97 10.83
CA GLN A 196 14.33 4.76 11.52
C GLN A 196 14.27 3.68 12.59
N THR A 197 13.08 3.43 13.14
CA THR A 197 12.85 2.50 14.24
C THR A 197 11.53 1.78 14.06
N VAL A 198 11.46 0.52 14.48
CA VAL A 198 10.21 -0.22 14.59
C VAL A 198 9.93 -0.48 16.06
N VAL A 199 8.74 -0.09 16.54
CA VAL A 199 8.35 -0.15 17.96
C VAL A 199 7.11 -1.00 18.16
N VAL A 200 6.90 -1.49 19.38
CA VAL A 200 5.72 -2.28 19.74
C VAL A 200 4.45 -1.48 19.50
N GLY A 201 3.49 -2.10 18.81
CA GLY A 201 2.20 -1.51 18.49
C GLY A 201 2.11 -0.81 17.13
N MET A 202 3.25 -0.62 16.43
CA MET A 202 3.29 0.00 15.10
C MET A 202 2.52 -0.82 14.05
N PHE A 203 2.57 -2.15 14.14
CA PHE A 203 1.97 -3.08 13.18
C PHE A 203 0.81 -3.91 13.76
N ASN A 204 0.10 -3.37 14.76
CA ASN A 204 -1.11 -3.99 15.30
C ASN A 204 -2.28 -3.93 14.30
N GLY A 205 -3.27 -4.82 14.48
CA GLY A 205 -4.55 -4.73 13.79
C GLY A 205 -4.63 -5.45 12.42
N MET A 206 -3.57 -6.17 12.02
CA MET A 206 -3.48 -6.86 10.73
C MET A 206 -3.20 -8.36 10.87
N PRO A 207 -4.11 -9.14 11.48
CA PRO A 207 -3.87 -10.57 11.77
C PRO A 207 -3.74 -11.45 10.51
N SER A 208 -4.22 -10.98 9.36
CA SER A 208 -4.18 -11.71 8.08
C SER A 208 -2.98 -11.36 7.20
N LEU A 209 -2.11 -10.45 7.65
CA LEU A 209 -1.01 -9.94 6.84
C LEU A 209 -0.06 -11.08 6.47
N SER A 210 0.14 -11.31 5.17
CA SER A 210 1.02 -12.35 4.65
C SER A 210 2.31 -11.79 4.08
N ASP A 211 2.30 -10.56 3.58
CA ASP A 211 3.42 -9.96 2.87
C ASP A 211 3.68 -8.53 3.34
N LEU A 212 4.80 -8.32 4.02
CA LEU A 212 5.24 -7.03 4.53
C LEU A 212 6.56 -6.61 3.87
N SER A 213 6.59 -5.39 3.33
CA SER A 213 7.80 -4.78 2.79
C SER A 213 8.14 -3.50 3.56
N LEU A 214 9.31 -3.49 4.18
CA LEU A 214 9.95 -2.34 4.83
C LEU A 214 11.33 -2.05 4.21
N GLY A 215 11.58 -2.56 3.00
CA GLY A 215 12.85 -2.38 2.30
C GLY A 215 13.18 -0.90 2.05
N ARG A 216 14.46 -0.55 1.94
CA ARG A 216 14.95 0.81 1.65
C ARG A 216 14.36 1.88 2.57
N ASN A 217 14.30 1.58 3.86
CA ASN A 217 14.07 2.56 4.91
C ASN A 217 15.40 2.90 5.61
N GLU A 218 15.34 3.59 6.74
CA GLU A 218 16.49 3.94 7.56
C GLU A 218 16.54 3.12 8.87
N ILE A 219 15.90 1.94 8.89
CA ILE A 219 15.65 1.19 10.13
C ILE A 219 16.98 0.72 10.73
N ALA A 220 17.32 1.24 11.90
CA ALA A 220 18.54 0.87 12.63
C ALA A 220 18.25 -0.02 13.85
N SER A 221 17.02 0.01 14.37
CA SER A 221 16.61 -0.74 15.55
C SER A 221 15.16 -1.18 15.48
N VAL A 222 14.91 -2.38 16.00
CA VAL A 222 13.59 -3.01 16.13
C VAL A 222 13.42 -3.37 17.60
N GLU A 223 12.31 -2.96 18.21
CA GLU A 223 11.97 -3.37 19.58
C GLU A 223 11.53 -4.84 19.61
N ASP A 224 11.89 -5.54 20.69
CA ASP A 224 11.51 -6.93 20.90
C ASP A 224 9.98 -7.10 20.85
N GLY A 225 9.52 -8.07 20.06
CA GLY A 225 8.10 -8.35 19.90
C GLY A 225 7.30 -7.31 19.11
N ALA A 226 7.95 -6.37 18.42
CA ALA A 226 7.26 -5.37 17.60
C ALA A 226 6.39 -5.97 16.47
N PHE A 227 6.68 -7.21 16.08
CA PHE A 227 5.93 -7.96 15.06
C PHE A 227 5.06 -9.09 15.63
N SER A 228 4.91 -9.17 16.96
CA SER A 228 4.29 -10.32 17.64
C SER A 228 2.81 -10.59 17.29
N GLN A 229 2.13 -9.63 16.66
CA GLN A 229 0.73 -9.78 16.21
C GLN A 229 0.62 -10.27 14.75
N LEU A 230 1.72 -10.31 14.00
CA LEU A 230 1.74 -10.66 12.57
C LEU A 230 1.85 -12.19 12.37
N LEU A 231 0.91 -12.92 12.98
CA LEU A 231 0.94 -14.39 13.08
C LEU A 231 0.85 -15.10 11.71
N SER A 232 0.26 -14.44 10.71
CA SER A 232 0.06 -14.97 9.36
C SER A 232 1.16 -14.58 8.37
N LEU A 233 2.16 -13.79 8.80
CA LEU A 233 3.18 -13.24 7.92
C LEU A 233 4.04 -14.37 7.34
N LYS A 234 4.18 -14.42 6.01
CA LYS A 234 4.96 -15.43 5.28
C LYS A 234 6.21 -14.84 4.65
N THR A 235 6.09 -13.64 4.10
CA THR A 235 7.20 -12.93 3.45
C THR A 235 7.45 -11.62 4.16
N PHE A 236 8.68 -11.42 4.61
CA PHE A 236 9.11 -10.16 5.22
C PHE A 236 10.37 -9.63 4.57
N ASP A 237 10.27 -8.46 3.96
CA ASP A 237 11.39 -7.76 3.33
C ASP A 237 11.85 -6.56 4.16
N LEU A 238 13.12 -6.58 4.57
CA LEU A 238 13.85 -5.56 5.31
C LEU A 238 15.13 -5.15 4.57
N HIS A 239 15.26 -5.41 3.26
CA HIS A 239 16.47 -5.11 2.51
C HIS A 239 16.85 -3.61 2.55
N GLY A 240 18.12 -3.30 2.44
CA GLY A 240 18.59 -1.91 2.30
C GLY A 240 18.26 -1.01 3.49
N ASN A 241 18.22 -1.56 4.71
CA ASN A 241 18.06 -0.82 5.96
C ASN A 241 19.43 -0.63 6.66
N GLN A 242 19.41 -0.20 7.93
CA GLN A 242 20.61 0.10 8.72
C GLN A 242 20.79 -0.83 9.93
N ILE A 243 20.17 -2.01 9.91
CA ILE A 243 20.19 -2.97 11.02
C ILE A 243 21.62 -3.48 11.21
N GLN A 244 22.15 -3.40 12.44
CA GLN A 244 23.54 -3.76 12.77
C GLN A 244 23.67 -5.13 13.45
N THR A 245 22.65 -5.51 14.22
CA THR A 245 22.63 -6.74 15.00
C THR A 245 21.24 -7.34 14.97
N ILE A 246 21.16 -8.66 14.96
CA ILE A 246 19.89 -9.37 15.19
C ILE A 246 19.98 -10.01 16.56
N THR A 247 19.15 -9.52 17.48
CA THR A 247 19.07 -10.02 18.86
C THR A 247 17.89 -10.96 18.99
N ARG A 248 17.95 -11.85 20.00
CA ARG A 248 16.78 -12.62 20.42
C ARG A 248 15.62 -11.67 20.75
N GLY A 249 14.41 -11.98 20.28
CA GLY A 249 13.24 -11.12 20.45
C GLY A 249 12.90 -10.25 19.23
N THR A 250 13.87 -9.96 18.36
CA THR A 250 13.70 -9.06 17.20
C THR A 250 12.54 -9.51 16.28
N PHE A 251 12.41 -10.82 16.08
CA PHE A 251 11.43 -11.42 15.16
C PHE A 251 10.41 -12.32 15.86
N ASP A 252 10.22 -12.15 17.18
CA ASP A 252 9.30 -12.98 17.96
C ASP A 252 7.84 -12.82 17.48
N GLY A 253 7.13 -13.95 17.46
CA GLY A 253 5.72 -14.06 17.08
C GLY A 253 5.46 -14.19 15.58
N LEU A 254 6.50 -14.17 14.75
CA LEU A 254 6.41 -14.44 13.31
C LEU A 254 6.36 -15.95 13.01
N GLU A 255 5.36 -16.63 13.56
CA GLU A 255 5.26 -18.11 13.57
C GLU A 255 5.13 -18.73 12.18
N SER A 256 4.48 -18.02 11.24
CA SER A 256 4.24 -18.48 9.87
C SER A 256 5.30 -18.03 8.86
N LEU A 257 6.32 -17.30 9.29
CA LEU A 257 7.27 -16.66 8.38
C LEU A 257 8.14 -17.70 7.70
N THR A 258 8.14 -17.71 6.37
CA THR A 258 8.91 -18.64 5.55
C THR A 258 10.11 -17.98 4.88
N CYS A 259 10.01 -16.69 4.53
CA CYS A 259 11.03 -15.96 3.80
C CYS A 259 11.35 -14.63 4.48
N LEU A 260 12.61 -14.46 4.91
CA LEU A 260 13.13 -13.25 5.52
C LEU A 260 14.26 -12.66 4.68
N TRP A 261 14.03 -11.46 4.14
CA TRP A 261 14.98 -10.76 3.30
C TRP A 261 15.64 -9.62 4.08
N LEU A 262 16.94 -9.73 4.33
CA LEU A 262 17.76 -8.71 4.99
C LEU A 262 18.95 -8.21 4.15
N PRO A 263 18.99 -8.34 2.80
CA PRO A 263 20.21 -7.99 2.09
C PRO A 263 20.50 -6.50 2.12
N GLY A 264 21.77 -6.12 2.08
CA GLY A 264 22.20 -4.72 2.07
C GLY A 264 21.92 -3.96 3.37
N ASN A 265 21.90 -4.67 4.51
CA ASN A 265 21.90 -4.07 5.84
C ASN A 265 23.33 -3.87 6.35
N ARG A 266 23.50 -3.61 7.65
CA ARG A 266 24.81 -3.46 8.31
C ARG A 266 25.06 -4.58 9.33
N ILE A 267 24.43 -5.74 9.15
CA ILE A 267 24.42 -6.83 10.14
C ILE A 267 25.85 -7.37 10.29
N ALA A 268 26.44 -7.16 11.46
CA ALA A 268 27.78 -7.62 11.80
C ALA A 268 27.79 -8.74 12.85
N ALA A 269 26.69 -8.90 13.60
CA ALA A 269 26.52 -9.95 14.61
C ALA A 269 25.06 -10.42 14.67
N ILE A 270 24.89 -11.71 14.99
CA ILE A 270 23.61 -12.36 15.26
C ILE A 270 23.78 -13.13 16.58
N ASP A 271 22.89 -12.89 17.54
CA ASP A 271 22.93 -13.51 18.86
C ASP A 271 22.56 -15.01 18.81
N GLU A 272 22.90 -15.73 19.87
CA GLU A 272 22.38 -17.08 20.11
C GLU A 272 20.85 -17.05 20.20
N ASP A 273 20.17 -18.01 19.58
CA ASP A 273 18.71 -18.11 19.51
C ASP A 273 18.00 -16.89 18.85
N ALA A 274 18.71 -16.04 18.10
CA ALA A 274 18.15 -14.85 17.47
C ALA A 274 16.93 -15.12 16.55
N PHE A 275 16.86 -16.33 15.96
CA PHE A 275 15.76 -16.76 15.10
C PHE A 275 14.85 -17.82 15.74
N ALA A 276 14.96 -18.07 17.05
CA ALA A 276 14.13 -19.07 17.73
C ALA A 276 12.61 -18.78 17.64
N GLY A 277 12.23 -17.53 17.45
CA GLY A 277 10.84 -17.09 17.20
C GLY A 277 10.31 -17.38 15.79
N LEU A 278 11.11 -17.99 14.90
CA LEU A 278 10.80 -18.23 13.49
C LEU A 278 10.77 -19.73 13.13
N PRO A 279 9.85 -20.52 13.72
CA PRO A 279 9.85 -21.98 13.56
C PRO A 279 9.61 -22.44 12.11
N SER A 280 8.94 -21.63 11.28
CA SER A 280 8.61 -21.95 9.89
C SER A 280 9.59 -21.40 8.86
N LEU A 281 10.71 -20.80 9.29
CA LEU A 281 11.63 -20.12 8.38
C LEU A 281 12.34 -21.12 7.47
N ILE A 282 12.22 -20.89 6.16
CA ILE A 282 12.82 -21.73 5.12
C ILE A 282 13.96 -20.98 4.43
N GLU A 283 13.80 -19.68 4.18
CA GLU A 283 14.75 -18.88 3.43
C GLU A 283 15.14 -17.62 4.21
N LEU A 284 16.43 -17.49 4.48
CA LEU A 284 17.04 -16.34 5.12
C LEU A 284 18.08 -15.76 4.17
N ASN A 285 17.84 -14.53 3.70
CA ASN A 285 18.80 -13.82 2.85
C ASN A 285 19.53 -12.73 3.62
N LEU A 286 20.84 -12.92 3.81
CA LEU A 286 21.76 -12.00 4.49
C LEU A 286 22.76 -11.36 3.53
N ALA A 287 22.61 -11.51 2.22
CA ALA A 287 23.56 -11.01 1.23
C ALA A 287 23.90 -9.52 1.43
N ASP A 288 25.09 -9.10 1.04
CA ASP A 288 25.55 -7.71 1.21
C ASP A 288 25.52 -7.20 2.67
N ASN A 289 25.71 -8.10 3.65
CA ASN A 289 25.96 -7.74 5.05
C ASN A 289 27.39 -8.09 5.50
N PRO A 290 27.99 -7.31 6.42
CA PRO A 290 29.32 -7.61 6.99
C PRO A 290 29.47 -9.02 7.57
N ILE A 291 28.41 -9.59 8.15
CA ILE A 291 28.43 -10.93 8.76
C ILE A 291 28.76 -12.04 7.74
N CYS A 292 28.42 -11.87 6.47
CA CYS A 292 28.73 -12.86 5.43
C CYS A 292 30.24 -13.03 5.24
N HIS A 293 31.07 -12.01 5.51
CA HIS A 293 32.53 -12.17 5.52
C HIS A 293 32.99 -13.06 6.68
N SER A 294 32.44 -12.87 7.87
CA SER A 294 32.76 -13.69 9.05
C SER A 294 32.37 -15.15 8.83
N ILE A 295 31.21 -15.39 8.20
CA ILE A 295 30.73 -16.73 7.85
C ILE A 295 31.64 -17.35 6.77
N ALA A 296 31.97 -16.62 5.71
CA ALA A 296 32.84 -17.11 4.64
C ALA A 296 34.24 -17.52 5.13
N VAL A 297 34.79 -16.81 6.12
CA VAL A 297 36.07 -17.16 6.77
C VAL A 297 35.94 -18.41 7.65
N ALA A 298 34.78 -18.65 8.27
CA ALA A 298 34.50 -19.85 9.06
C ALA A 298 34.23 -21.10 8.20
N LEU A 299 33.83 -20.94 6.93
CA LEU A 299 33.36 -22.01 6.02
C LEU A 299 34.47 -22.83 5.36
N SER A 300 35.34 -23.47 6.15
CA SER A 300 36.08 -24.66 5.73
C SER A 300 35.55 -25.91 6.45
N GLY A 301 34.44 -26.50 5.97
CA GLY A 301 33.82 -27.73 6.53
C GLY A 301 32.45 -27.54 7.21
N ASP A 302 31.92 -28.60 7.88
CA ASP A 302 30.59 -28.88 8.52
C ASP A 302 29.86 -27.77 9.35
N THR A 303 30.23 -26.50 9.20
CA THR A 303 29.85 -25.36 10.06
C THR A 303 28.47 -24.75 9.79
N LEU A 304 27.83 -25.00 8.63
CA LEU A 304 26.50 -24.42 8.35
C LEU A 304 25.42 -24.97 9.29
N HIS A 305 25.51 -26.26 9.64
CA HIS A 305 24.59 -26.90 10.59
C HIS A 305 24.80 -26.39 12.02
N GLU A 306 26.04 -26.06 12.39
CA GLU A 306 26.37 -25.47 13.68
C GLU A 306 25.78 -24.05 13.79
N LEU A 307 25.92 -23.23 12.73
CA LEU A 307 25.32 -21.89 12.67
C LEU A 307 23.79 -21.91 12.79
N THR A 308 23.11 -22.79 12.04
CA THR A 308 21.65 -22.93 12.17
C THR A 308 21.22 -23.33 13.57
N SER A 309 22.00 -24.18 14.24
CA SER A 309 21.72 -24.59 15.63
C SER A 309 21.97 -23.44 16.61
N THR A 310 23.07 -22.69 16.46
CA THR A 310 23.40 -21.58 17.36
C THR A 310 22.40 -20.44 17.25
N TRP A 311 21.88 -20.14 16.05
CA TRP A 311 20.89 -19.07 15.88
C TRP A 311 19.44 -19.52 16.14
N GLY A 312 19.21 -20.77 16.55
CA GLY A 312 17.88 -21.29 16.85
C GLY A 312 16.99 -21.48 15.62
N MET A 313 17.58 -21.74 14.44
CA MET A 313 16.84 -21.95 13.19
C MET A 313 16.39 -23.41 13.03
N SER A 314 15.28 -23.60 12.31
CA SER A 314 14.82 -24.94 11.92
C SER A 314 15.82 -25.65 10.99
N PRO A 315 16.04 -26.97 11.15
CA PRO A 315 16.91 -27.73 10.26
C PRO A 315 16.46 -27.64 8.81
N GLY A 316 17.41 -27.37 7.90
CA GLY A 316 17.14 -27.28 6.46
C GLY A 316 16.80 -25.88 5.95
N ALA A 317 16.80 -24.85 6.81
CA ALA A 317 16.72 -23.46 6.37
C ALA A 317 17.90 -23.11 5.45
N HIS A 318 17.60 -22.48 4.32
CA HIS A 318 18.56 -21.98 3.36
C HIS A 318 19.02 -20.58 3.76
N ILE A 319 20.33 -20.41 3.94
CA ILE A 319 20.95 -19.13 4.25
C ILE A 319 21.71 -18.65 3.01
N ALA A 320 21.34 -17.48 2.51
CA ALA A 320 22.05 -16.82 1.42
C ALA A 320 23.02 -15.76 1.96
N CYS A 321 24.28 -15.93 1.57
CA CYS A 321 25.42 -15.01 1.62
C CYS A 321 26.16 -15.22 0.29
#